data_AF-A0AAP8N9I2-F1
#
_entry.id   AF-A0AAP8N9I2-F1
#
_cell.length_a   1.000
_cell.length_b   1.000
_cell.length_c   1.000
_cell.angle_alpha   90.00
_cell.angle_beta   90.00
_cell.angle_gamma   90.00
#
_symmetry.space_group_name_H-M   'P 1'
#
loop_
_entity.id
_entity.type
_entity.pdbx_description
1 polymer ?
#
loop_
_entity_poly.entity_id
_entity_poly.type
_entity_poly.pdbx_seq_one_letter_code
_entity_poly.pdbx_strand_id
1 'polypeptide(L)'
;AQDYSPFQFEFLKRLFPAARMTVLGDFNQAIFAHASEMVNFHVLKGLYGPEETHAINLTRSYRSTKPIVEFTRNLVPGGEQITAFERDGEVPVLTQVLNRDELHRNITSKIEDLKKRNYNTIAVICKSAAESADAFEAIKDIEGIKLVKSGSVEYEQGIVVIPAYLAKGIEFDAVIIYDASK
;
A
#
# COMPACT_ATOMS: atom_id res chain seq x y z
N ALA A 1 -6.87 -1.02 12.45
CA ALA A 1 -8.02 -1.90 12.80
C ALA A 1 -8.37 -2.92 11.73
N GLN A 2 -8.17 -2.62 10.44
CA GLN A 2 -8.65 -3.46 9.33
C GLN A 2 -8.06 -4.88 9.25
N ASP A 3 -6.97 -5.17 9.99
CA ASP A 3 -6.35 -6.50 10.04
C ASP A 3 -6.83 -7.34 11.25
N TYR A 4 -7.74 -6.81 12.09
CA TYR A 4 -8.33 -7.53 13.21
C TYR A 4 -9.65 -8.20 12.82
N SER A 5 -9.81 -9.45 13.24
CA SER A 5 -11.05 -10.22 13.11
C SER A 5 -12.10 -9.78 14.14
N PRO A 6 -13.40 -10.03 13.89
CA PRO A 6 -14.47 -9.80 14.85
C PRO A 6 -14.23 -10.46 16.22
N PHE A 7 -13.66 -11.67 16.21
CA PHE A 7 -13.31 -12.39 17.42
C PHE A 7 -12.27 -11.65 18.27
N GLN A 8 -11.24 -11.08 17.63
CA GLN A 8 -10.24 -10.29 18.34
C GLN A 8 -10.85 -9.01 18.94
N PHE A 9 -11.82 -8.38 18.27
CA PHE A 9 -12.53 -7.25 18.87
C PHE A 9 -13.38 -7.63 20.08
N GLU A 10 -14.07 -8.78 20.06
CA GLU A 10 -14.80 -9.30 21.22
C GLU A 10 -13.86 -9.61 22.38
N PHE A 11 -12.70 -10.20 22.08
CA PHE A 11 -11.67 -10.46 23.09
C PHE A 11 -11.19 -9.16 23.75
N LEU A 12 -10.89 -8.12 22.96
CA LEU A 12 -10.49 -6.80 23.48
C LEU A 12 -11.58 -6.15 24.34
N LYS A 13 -12.85 -6.26 23.92
CA LYS A 13 -14.00 -5.76 24.69
C LYS A 13 -14.08 -6.41 26.08
N ARG A 14 -13.88 -7.73 26.16
CA ARG A 14 -13.89 -8.48 27.43
C ARG A 14 -12.72 -8.12 28.33
N LEU A 15 -11.55 -7.86 27.74
CA LEU A 15 -10.35 -7.52 28.49
C LEU A 15 -10.45 -6.11 29.11
N PHE A 16 -11.14 -5.19 28.44
CA PHE A 16 -11.28 -3.79 28.85
C PHE A 16 -12.75 -3.32 28.88
N PRO A 17 -13.58 -3.84 29.81
CA PRO A 17 -15.03 -3.64 29.78
C PRO A 17 -15.48 -2.20 30.04
N ALA A 18 -14.64 -1.39 30.70
CA ALA A 18 -14.93 0.03 30.99
C ALA A 18 -14.29 0.99 29.98
N ALA A 19 -13.53 0.49 29.00
CA ALA A 19 -12.84 1.32 28.04
C ALA A 19 -13.75 1.72 26.87
N ARG A 20 -13.55 2.95 26.35
CA ARG A 20 -14.14 3.39 25.09
C ARG A 20 -13.14 3.16 23.98
N MET A 21 -13.54 2.43 22.94
CA MET A 21 -12.66 2.05 21.84
C MET A 21 -12.74 3.07 20.70
N THR A 22 -11.60 3.59 20.26
CA THR A 22 -11.51 4.36 19.02
C THR A 22 -10.90 3.47 17.94
N VAL A 23 -11.72 3.07 16.98
CA VAL A 23 -11.31 2.13 15.93
C VAL A 23 -11.05 2.89 14.64
N LEU A 24 -9.81 2.87 14.16
CA LEU A 24 -9.37 3.55 12.94
C LEU A 24 -8.87 2.54 11.90
N GLY A 25 -9.26 2.72 10.64
CA GLY A 25 -8.77 1.90 9.54
C GLY A 25 -9.47 2.18 8.22
N ASP A 26 -8.94 1.55 7.17
CA ASP A 26 -9.48 1.51 5.82
C ASP A 26 -9.62 0.04 5.40
N PHE A 27 -10.84 -0.42 5.19
CA PHE A 27 -11.11 -1.82 4.82
C PHE A 27 -10.68 -2.16 3.40
N ASN A 28 -10.56 -1.17 2.51
CA ASN A 28 -10.00 -1.38 1.17
C ASN A 28 -8.48 -1.64 1.22
N GLN A 29 -7.83 -1.46 2.37
CA GLN A 29 -6.42 -1.75 2.63
C GLN A 29 -6.21 -3.03 3.49
N ALA A 30 -7.24 -3.87 3.60
CA ALA A 30 -7.11 -5.19 4.19
C ALA A 30 -6.28 -6.09 3.25
N ILE A 31 -5.13 -6.58 3.72
CA ILE A 31 -4.23 -7.43 2.92
C ILE A 31 -4.46 -8.92 3.21
N PHE A 32 -5.03 -9.24 4.37
CA PHE A 32 -5.28 -10.63 4.77
C PHE A 32 -6.65 -11.12 4.27
N ALA A 33 -6.67 -12.31 3.66
CA ALA A 33 -7.86 -12.93 3.08
C ALA A 33 -9.03 -13.11 4.07
N HIS A 34 -8.77 -13.15 5.37
CA HIS A 34 -9.82 -13.25 6.39
C HIS A 34 -10.57 -11.93 6.67
N ALA A 35 -10.07 -10.81 6.15
CA ALA A 35 -10.64 -9.49 6.36
C ALA A 35 -11.53 -9.01 5.20
N SER A 36 -11.44 -9.64 4.02
CA SER A 36 -11.98 -9.11 2.75
C SER A 36 -13.49 -9.24 2.57
N GLU A 37 -14.19 -10.11 3.30
CA GLU A 37 -15.61 -10.37 3.02
C GLU A 37 -16.56 -10.02 4.18
N MET A 38 -16.05 -9.76 5.38
CA MET A 38 -16.92 -9.66 6.57
C MET A 38 -16.65 -8.49 7.51
N VAL A 39 -15.58 -7.71 7.32
CA VAL A 39 -15.24 -6.64 8.26
C VAL A 39 -15.71 -5.31 7.70
N ASN A 40 -17.00 -5.03 7.90
CA ASN A 40 -17.54 -3.67 7.80
C ASN A 40 -17.66 -3.10 9.23
N PHE A 41 -17.59 -1.78 9.40
CA PHE A 41 -17.91 -1.09 10.66
C PHE A 41 -19.27 -1.55 11.26
N HIS A 42 -20.17 -2.11 10.44
CA HIS A 42 -21.40 -2.78 10.91
C HIS A 42 -21.16 -3.90 11.94
N VAL A 43 -20.07 -4.66 11.84
CA VAL A 43 -19.75 -5.71 12.83
C VAL A 43 -19.47 -5.10 14.20
N LEU A 44 -18.77 -3.96 14.22
CA LEU A 44 -18.49 -3.24 15.47
C LEU A 44 -19.77 -2.65 16.07
N LYS A 45 -20.68 -2.15 15.24
CA LYS A 45 -22.03 -1.74 15.70
C LYS A 45 -22.79 -2.91 16.33
N GLY A 46 -22.68 -4.12 15.78
CA GLY A 46 -23.28 -5.32 16.39
C GLY A 46 -22.63 -5.69 17.72
N LEU A 47 -21.31 -5.50 17.84
CA LEU A 47 -20.54 -5.86 19.03
C LEU A 47 -20.74 -4.89 20.20
N TYR A 48 -20.72 -3.58 19.93
CA TYR A 48 -20.80 -2.53 20.96
C TYR A 48 -22.21 -1.95 21.12
N GLY A 49 -23.09 -2.15 20.14
CA GLY A 49 -24.43 -1.59 20.11
C GLY A 49 -24.51 -0.32 19.23
N PRO A 50 -25.62 -0.12 18.50
CA PRO A 50 -25.76 1.00 17.56
C PRO A 50 -25.80 2.37 18.26
N GLU A 51 -26.38 2.44 19.46
CA GLU A 51 -26.47 3.66 20.28
C GLU A 51 -25.11 4.10 20.85
N GLU A 52 -24.21 3.13 21.08
CA GLU A 52 -22.89 3.37 21.67
C GLU A 52 -21.78 3.52 20.62
N THR A 53 -22.11 3.31 19.34
CA THR A 53 -21.13 3.30 18.24
C THR A 53 -21.38 4.45 17.27
N HIS A 54 -20.45 5.38 17.21
CA HIS A 54 -20.44 6.45 16.20
C HIS A 54 -19.41 6.16 15.10
N ALA A 55 -19.79 6.38 13.85
CA ALA A 55 -18.93 6.17 12.69
C ALA A 55 -18.75 7.49 11.92
N ILE A 56 -17.50 7.84 11.65
CA ILE A 56 -17.13 9.03 10.86
C ILE A 56 -16.28 8.54 9.69
N ASN A 57 -16.70 8.84 8.47
CA ASN A 57 -15.96 8.52 7.26
C ASN A 57 -15.21 9.76 6.78
N LEU A 58 -13.88 9.65 6.70
CA LEU A 58 -13.02 10.67 6.12
C LEU A 58 -12.72 10.30 4.67
N THR A 59 -13.24 11.09 3.74
CA THR A 59 -13.18 10.79 2.30
C THR A 59 -12.03 11.49 1.57
N ARG A 60 -11.38 12.46 2.21
CA ARG A 60 -10.35 13.29 1.56
C ARG A 60 -8.96 12.68 1.72
N SER A 61 -8.33 12.32 0.60
CA SER A 61 -6.96 11.80 0.57
C SER A 61 -5.95 12.92 0.31
N TYR A 62 -5.01 13.11 1.23
CA TYR A 62 -3.96 14.15 1.18
C TYR A 62 -2.54 13.59 1.01
N ARG A 63 -2.37 12.27 1.05
CA ARG A 63 -1.06 11.61 1.07
C ARG A 63 -0.40 11.60 -0.31
N SER A 64 -1.16 11.21 -1.33
CA SER A 64 -0.67 11.11 -2.71
C SER A 64 -1.15 12.29 -3.56
N THR A 65 -0.54 12.44 -4.74
CA THR A 65 -0.95 13.45 -5.72
C THR A 65 -2.33 13.12 -6.29
N LYS A 66 -3.05 14.16 -6.74
CA LYS A 66 -4.38 14.03 -7.30
C LYS A 66 -4.47 13.00 -8.43
N PRO A 67 -3.56 12.97 -9.42
CA PRO A 67 -3.62 11.96 -10.49
C PRO A 67 -3.46 10.53 -9.99
N ILE A 68 -2.63 10.28 -8.96
CA ILE A 68 -2.48 8.95 -8.37
C ILE A 68 -3.77 8.53 -7.68
N VAL A 69 -4.35 9.39 -6.85
CA VAL A 69 -5.61 9.09 -6.13
C VAL A 69 -6.76 8.86 -7.11
N GLU A 70 -6.89 9.70 -8.14
CA GLU A 70 -7.91 9.57 -9.17
C GLU A 70 -7.78 8.29 -10.00
N PHE A 71 -6.54 7.85 -10.26
CA PHE A 71 -6.30 6.56 -10.90
C PHE A 71 -6.69 5.39 -9.98
N THR A 72 -6.18 5.37 -8.75
CA THR A 72 -6.37 4.23 -7.84
C THR A 72 -7.80 4.07 -7.35
N ARG A 73 -8.56 5.16 -7.22
CA ARG A 73 -9.95 5.09 -6.75
C ARG A 73 -10.87 4.33 -7.71
N ASN A 74 -10.51 4.24 -8.99
CA ASN A 74 -11.27 3.47 -9.97
C ASN A 74 -10.98 1.96 -9.88
N LEU A 75 -9.96 1.55 -9.11
CA LEU A 75 -9.55 0.15 -8.95
C LEU A 75 -10.16 -0.51 -7.70
N VAL A 76 -10.71 0.27 -6.78
CA VAL A 76 -11.21 -0.22 -5.48
C VAL A 76 -12.72 -0.06 -5.37
N PRO A 77 -13.44 -1.02 -4.75
CA PRO A 77 -14.86 -0.87 -4.45
C PRO A 77 -15.12 0.34 -3.56
N GLY A 78 -16.16 1.12 -3.87
CA GLY A 78 -16.50 2.33 -3.10
C GLY A 78 -15.55 3.51 -3.31
N GLY A 79 -14.61 3.42 -4.24
CA GLY A 79 -13.63 4.47 -4.49
C GLY A 79 -14.22 5.77 -5.03
N GLU A 80 -15.45 5.77 -5.54
CA GLU A 80 -16.18 6.97 -5.94
C GLU A 80 -16.40 7.95 -4.79
N GLN A 81 -16.39 7.45 -3.54
CA GLN A 81 -16.51 8.27 -2.34
C GLN A 81 -15.19 8.98 -1.99
N ILE A 82 -14.06 8.54 -2.54
CA ILE A 82 -12.74 9.10 -2.26
C ILE A 82 -12.55 10.39 -3.07
N THR A 83 -12.25 11.47 -2.34
CA THR A 83 -11.98 12.79 -2.92
C THR A 83 -10.48 13.08 -2.82
N ALA A 84 -9.84 13.35 -3.96
CA ALA A 84 -8.44 13.76 -3.98
C ALA A 84 -8.26 15.17 -3.43
N PHE A 85 -7.22 15.39 -2.63
CA PHE A 85 -6.74 16.74 -2.32
C PHE A 85 -6.03 17.35 -3.54
N GLU A 86 -6.10 18.67 -3.69
CA GLU A 86 -5.47 19.38 -4.81
C GLU A 86 -3.96 19.46 -4.61
N ARG A 87 -3.29 18.37 -4.96
CA ARG A 87 -1.83 18.25 -5.02
C ARG A 87 -1.45 17.79 -6.42
N ASP A 88 -0.81 18.67 -7.18
CA ASP A 88 -0.36 18.35 -8.53
C ASP A 88 0.73 17.29 -8.54
N GLY A 89 0.84 16.58 -9.65
CA GLY A 89 1.82 15.52 -9.85
C GLY A 89 1.70 14.90 -11.23
N GLU A 90 2.51 13.87 -11.48
CA GLU A 90 2.45 13.13 -12.73
C GLU A 90 1.31 12.12 -12.73
N VAL A 91 0.74 11.92 -13.93
CA VAL A 91 -0.23 10.85 -14.15
C VAL A 91 0.51 9.50 -14.11
N PRO A 92 -0.03 8.48 -13.42
CA PRO A 92 0.53 7.13 -13.49
C PRO A 92 0.63 6.63 -14.93
N VAL A 93 1.78 6.03 -15.27
CA VAL A 93 2.04 5.50 -16.61
C VAL A 93 2.05 3.98 -16.57
N LEU A 94 1.33 3.35 -17.50
CA LEU A 94 1.39 1.91 -17.75
C LEU A 94 2.23 1.66 -19.01
N THR A 95 3.30 0.88 -18.89
CA THR A 95 4.17 0.51 -20.01
C THR A 95 4.08 -0.99 -20.22
N GLN A 96 3.58 -1.41 -21.39
CA GLN A 96 3.58 -2.81 -21.79
C GLN A 96 4.89 -3.15 -22.50
N VAL A 97 5.53 -4.24 -22.10
CA VAL A 97 6.80 -4.74 -22.66
C VAL A 97 6.64 -6.18 -23.14
N LEU A 98 7.52 -6.62 -24.03
CA LEU A 98 7.42 -7.94 -24.68
C LEU A 98 8.04 -9.07 -23.84
N ASN A 99 9.06 -8.76 -23.04
CA ASN A 99 9.83 -9.74 -22.28
C ASN A 99 10.51 -9.13 -21.04
N ARG A 100 11.10 -9.99 -20.21
CA ARG A 100 11.78 -9.60 -18.97
C ARG A 100 13.00 -8.71 -19.20
N ASP A 101 13.79 -8.93 -20.25
CA ASP A 101 14.96 -8.08 -20.53
C ASP A 101 14.55 -6.63 -20.82
N GLU A 102 13.47 -6.46 -21.58
CA GLU A 102 12.89 -5.14 -21.84
C GLU A 102 12.29 -4.53 -20.56
N LEU A 103 11.63 -5.34 -19.73
CA LEU A 103 11.14 -4.90 -18.42
C LEU A 103 12.28 -4.33 -17.57
N HIS A 104 13.37 -5.08 -17.40
CA HIS A 104 14.51 -4.67 -16.58
C HIS A 104 15.18 -3.41 -17.12
N ARG A 105 15.38 -3.31 -18.45
CA ARG A 105 15.93 -2.09 -19.07
C ARG A 105 15.06 -0.86 -18.80
N ASN A 106 13.73 -0.99 -18.94
CA ASN A 106 12.81 0.12 -18.68
C ASN A 106 12.81 0.53 -17.20
N ILE A 107 12.79 -0.45 -16.28
CA ILE A 107 12.85 -0.18 -14.83
C ILE A 107 14.15 0.52 -14.48
N THR A 108 15.30 0.03 -14.94
CA THR A 108 16.61 0.66 -14.70
C THR A 108 16.64 2.09 -15.24
N SER A 109 16.18 2.32 -16.48
CA SER A 109 16.12 3.66 -17.04
C SER A 109 15.19 4.58 -16.24
N LYS A 110 14.07 4.06 -15.71
CA LYS A 110 13.13 4.85 -14.93
C LYS A 110 13.67 5.19 -13.55
N ILE A 111 14.37 4.26 -12.90
CA ILE A 111 15.05 4.52 -11.62
C ILE A 111 16.09 5.64 -11.80
N GLU A 112 16.91 5.59 -12.85
CA GLU A 112 17.91 6.63 -13.12
C GLU A 112 17.29 8.00 -13.44
N ASP A 113 16.15 8.04 -14.15
CA ASP A 113 15.35 9.26 -14.33
C ASP A 113 14.85 9.83 -12.99
N LEU A 114 14.29 8.98 -12.13
CA LEU A 114 13.79 9.37 -10.81
C LEU A 114 14.93 9.86 -9.88
N LYS A 115 16.10 9.23 -9.93
CA LYS A 115 17.30 9.71 -9.21
C LYS A 115 17.72 11.11 -9.66
N LYS A 116 17.77 11.35 -10.97
CA LYS A 116 18.10 12.68 -11.53
C LYS A 116 17.10 13.76 -11.12
N ARG A 117 15.87 13.37 -10.82
CA ARG A 117 14.80 14.24 -10.33
C ARG A 117 14.79 14.40 -8.81
N ASN A 118 15.80 13.87 -8.10
CA ASN A 118 15.97 13.96 -6.65
C ASN A 118 14.82 13.35 -5.82
N TYR A 119 14.24 12.24 -6.29
CA TYR A 119 13.36 11.42 -5.44
C TYR A 119 14.19 10.73 -4.36
N ASN A 120 13.82 10.88 -3.09
CA ASN A 120 14.62 10.34 -1.97
C ASN A 120 14.34 8.86 -1.71
N THR A 121 13.12 8.42 -2.02
CA THR A 121 12.64 7.07 -1.74
C THR A 121 11.97 6.50 -2.99
N ILE A 122 12.61 5.51 -3.61
CA ILE A 122 12.14 4.85 -4.83
C ILE A 122 11.94 3.38 -4.52
N ALA A 123 10.71 2.88 -4.67
CA ALA A 123 10.40 1.46 -4.47
C ALA A 123 10.07 0.76 -5.78
N VAL A 124 10.68 -0.41 -6.00
CA VAL A 124 10.23 -1.41 -6.96
C VAL A 124 9.43 -2.47 -6.19
N ILE A 125 8.10 -2.40 -6.30
CA ILE A 125 7.20 -3.30 -5.59
C ILE A 125 6.90 -4.52 -6.46
N CYS A 126 7.16 -5.70 -5.90
CA CYS A 126 6.86 -6.99 -6.53
C CYS A 126 5.75 -7.72 -5.75
N LYS A 127 5.08 -8.68 -6.38
CA LYS A 127 3.99 -9.48 -5.78
C LYS A 127 4.51 -10.37 -4.65
N SER A 128 5.68 -10.98 -4.81
CA SER A 128 6.23 -11.97 -3.88
C SER A 128 7.71 -11.75 -3.58
N ALA A 129 8.21 -12.34 -2.50
CA ALA A 129 9.63 -12.27 -2.14
C ALA A 129 10.53 -12.95 -3.18
N ALA A 130 10.05 -14.01 -3.85
CA ALA A 130 10.78 -14.65 -4.93
C ALA A 130 10.92 -13.70 -6.14
N GLU A 131 9.83 -13.03 -6.52
CA GLU A 131 9.85 -12.04 -7.60
C GLU A 131 10.73 -10.83 -7.26
N SER A 132 10.72 -10.38 -5.99
CA SER A 132 11.63 -9.34 -5.53
C SER A 132 13.10 -9.75 -5.63
N ALA A 133 13.43 -11.01 -5.35
CA ALA A 133 14.80 -11.52 -5.50
C ALA A 133 15.22 -11.57 -6.98
N ASP A 134 14.35 -12.08 -7.85
CA ASP A 134 14.58 -12.12 -9.31
C ASP A 134 14.78 -10.71 -9.88
N ALA A 135 13.90 -9.78 -9.50
CA ALA A 135 13.98 -8.39 -9.90
C ALA A 135 15.31 -7.77 -9.45
N PHE A 136 15.64 -7.90 -8.16
CA PHE A 136 16.88 -7.37 -7.60
C PHE A 136 18.11 -7.89 -8.32
N GLU A 137 18.23 -9.20 -8.55
CA GLU A 137 19.39 -9.77 -9.24
C GLU A 137 19.56 -9.23 -10.67
N ALA A 138 18.45 -8.90 -11.35
CA ALA A 138 18.47 -8.35 -12.69
C ALA A 138 18.85 -6.86 -12.75
N ILE A 139 18.65 -6.10 -11.67
CA ILE A 139 18.94 -4.65 -11.61
C ILE A 139 19.95 -4.27 -10.53
N LYS A 140 20.71 -5.22 -10.00
CA LYS A 140 21.69 -5.02 -8.90
C LYS A 140 22.86 -4.10 -9.25
N ASP A 141 23.10 -3.87 -10.53
CA ASP A 141 24.17 -2.98 -11.00
C ASP A 141 23.83 -1.50 -10.75
N ILE A 142 22.59 -1.19 -10.37
CA ILE A 142 22.19 0.15 -9.92
C ILE A 142 22.83 0.43 -8.56
N GLU A 143 23.66 1.47 -8.50
CA GLU A 143 24.32 1.87 -7.26
C GLU A 143 23.30 2.22 -6.16
N GLY A 144 23.49 1.60 -4.98
CA GLY A 144 22.70 1.85 -3.77
C GLY A 144 21.36 1.13 -3.71
N ILE A 145 21.06 0.24 -4.67
CA ILE A 145 19.83 -0.58 -4.63
C ILE A 145 19.90 -1.66 -3.55
N LYS A 146 18.80 -1.87 -2.83
CA LYS A 146 18.71 -2.87 -1.76
C LYS A 146 17.46 -3.73 -1.87
N LEU A 147 17.60 -5.01 -1.52
CA LEU A 147 16.49 -5.94 -1.42
C LEU A 147 16.00 -6.00 0.02
N VAL A 148 14.75 -5.60 0.26
CA VAL A 148 14.13 -5.65 1.58
C VAL A 148 13.66 -7.08 1.87
N LYS A 149 14.14 -7.64 2.98
CA LYS A 149 13.79 -8.99 3.45
C LYS A 149 13.11 -8.90 4.82
N SER A 150 12.36 -9.93 5.19
CA SER A 150 11.72 -10.03 6.49
C SER A 150 12.76 -9.88 7.62
N GLY A 151 12.65 -8.83 8.43
CA GLY A 151 13.56 -8.53 9.55
C GLY A 151 14.47 -7.32 9.36
N SER A 152 14.57 -6.76 8.15
CA SER A 152 15.37 -5.56 7.86
C SER A 152 14.47 -4.32 7.74
N VAL A 153 13.75 -3.97 8.82
CA VAL A 153 12.89 -2.77 8.86
C VAL A 153 13.68 -1.60 9.44
N GLU A 154 14.78 -1.25 8.79
CA GLU A 154 15.28 0.12 8.89
C GLU A 154 14.72 0.87 7.69
N TYR A 155 14.13 2.04 7.95
CA TYR A 155 13.58 2.91 6.92
C TYR A 155 14.75 3.47 6.10
N GLU A 156 15.17 2.74 5.08
CA GLU A 156 16.33 3.10 4.28
C GLU A 156 15.93 4.10 3.20
N GLN A 157 16.49 5.30 3.29
CA GLN A 157 16.49 6.23 2.15
C GLN A 157 17.21 5.56 0.97
N GLY A 158 16.73 5.84 -0.25
CA GLY A 158 17.29 5.31 -1.48
C GLY A 158 16.34 4.41 -2.27
N ILE A 159 16.92 3.42 -2.95
CA ILE A 159 16.22 2.58 -3.93
C ILE A 159 16.06 1.19 -3.34
N VAL A 160 14.82 0.73 -3.24
CA VAL A 160 14.51 -0.58 -2.66
C VAL A 160 13.70 -1.45 -3.61
N VAL A 161 13.98 -2.75 -3.58
CA VAL A 161 13.12 -3.80 -4.14
C VAL A 161 12.44 -4.50 -2.98
N ILE A 162 11.11 -4.53 -2.98
CA ILE A 162 10.33 -4.96 -1.82
C ILE A 162 9.08 -5.77 -2.26
N PRO A 163 8.72 -6.86 -1.57
CA PRO A 163 7.46 -7.53 -1.83
C PRO A 163 6.28 -6.74 -1.24
N ALA A 164 5.13 -6.80 -1.91
CA ALA A 164 3.95 -5.98 -1.60
C ALA A 164 3.49 -6.05 -0.14
N TYR A 165 3.61 -7.22 0.50
CA TYR A 165 3.22 -7.39 1.90
C TYR A 165 4.14 -6.68 2.91
N LEU A 166 5.41 -6.43 2.56
CA LEU A 166 6.34 -5.65 3.38
C LEU A 166 6.26 -4.14 3.11
N ALA A 167 5.70 -3.73 1.96
CA ALA A 167 5.47 -2.31 1.65
C ALA A 167 4.34 -1.69 2.49
N LYS A 168 3.51 -2.50 3.17
CA LYS A 168 2.41 -2.00 4.01
C LYS A 168 2.96 -1.13 5.14
N GLY A 169 2.49 0.11 5.20
CA GLY A 169 2.89 1.07 6.24
C GLY A 169 4.20 1.80 5.96
N ILE A 170 4.80 1.60 4.78
CA ILE A 170 5.96 2.35 4.29
C ILE A 170 5.49 3.29 3.18
N GLU A 171 6.00 4.52 3.16
CA GLU A 171 5.70 5.52 2.15
C GLU A 171 6.94 5.78 1.29
N PHE A 172 6.72 5.97 -0.01
CA PHE A 172 7.77 6.26 -0.99
C PHE A 172 7.36 7.44 -1.84
N ASP A 173 8.34 8.26 -2.24
CA ASP A 173 8.13 9.41 -3.13
C ASP A 173 7.79 8.94 -4.55
N ALA A 174 8.38 7.83 -5.00
CA ALA A 174 8.10 7.20 -6.28
C ALA A 174 8.03 5.67 -6.15
N VAL A 175 7.10 5.07 -6.90
CA VAL A 175 6.86 3.63 -6.91
C VAL A 175 6.81 3.13 -8.34
N ILE A 176 7.48 2.01 -8.59
CA ILE A 176 7.41 1.22 -9.82
C ILE A 176 6.80 -0.12 -9.43
N ILE A 177 5.69 -0.50 -10.07
CA ILE A 177 5.13 -1.84 -9.96
C ILE A 177 5.86 -2.73 -10.97
N TYR A 178 6.54 -3.76 -10.48
CA TYR A 178 7.46 -4.58 -11.28
C TYR A 178 6.73 -5.37 -12.38
N ASP A 179 5.75 -6.18 -12.00
CA ASP A 179 4.94 -6.96 -12.94
C ASP A 179 3.47 -6.87 -12.53
N ALA A 180 2.67 -6.22 -13.36
CA ALA A 180 1.23 -6.06 -13.18
C ALA A 180 0.40 -7.04 -14.04
N SER A 181 1.04 -8.09 -14.59
CA SER A 181 0.35 -9.17 -15.26
C SER A 181 -0.42 -10.07 -14.28
N LYS A 182 -1.35 -10.89 -14.80
CA LYS A 182 -2.28 -11.71 -13.99
C LYS A 182 -1.57 -12.79 -13.17
#